data_AF-A0A522HJB9-F1
#
_entry.id   AF-A0A522HJB9-F1
#
_cell.length_a   1.000
_cell.length_b   1.000
_cell.length_c   1.000
_cell.angle_alpha   90.00
_cell.angle_beta   90.00
_cell.angle_gamma   90.00
#
_symmetry.space_group_name_H-M   'P 1'
#
loop_
_entity.id
_entity.type
_entity.pdbx_description
1 polymer ?
#
loop_
_entity_poly.entity_id
_entity_poly.type
_entity_poly.pdbx_seq_one_letter_code
_entity_poly.pdbx_strand_id
1 'polypeptide(L)'
;MKGAWQRMTAYGLRLLFCSISMWVLSSAYANVIPATASVPTITTSSAASYFFAPHLSLAVAQTLSTSYSNTTSDTHEASPMPTGRNRLLASLANPEVALVLLMIGIFGLFFEFTNPGMTLPGVVGAICLLLGLYAFELLPVNWAGVALISVGAMLMIAEAFLPTFGIVALGGLVAFFLGGLFLMNSDATGVTLSIPFLLGIGVASVVLLFAAGAMAATAHKRKVVTGREEMLGLPGVVTMVGDQASYADVRGESWRIQCREPLSVGDLIQVISIEGLTLQVVRQPFRK
;
A
#
# COMPACT_ATOMS: atom_id res chain seq x y z
N MET A 1 -8.37 -0.16 40.63
CA MET A 1 -8.87 0.70 39.52
C MET A 1 -8.55 0.21 38.10
N LYS A 2 -7.60 -0.73 37.90
CA LYS A 2 -7.25 -1.25 36.54
C LYS A 2 -8.26 -2.24 35.93
N GLY A 3 -9.08 -2.91 36.75
CA GLY A 3 -10.04 -3.94 36.27
C GLY A 3 -11.43 -3.43 35.84
N ALA A 4 -11.73 -2.14 36.02
CA ALA A 4 -12.99 -1.54 35.54
C ALA A 4 -12.87 -1.10 34.07
N TRP A 5 -11.70 -0.61 33.68
CA TRP A 5 -11.40 -0.19 32.31
C TRP A 5 -11.37 -1.35 31.32
N GLN A 6 -10.81 -2.51 31.69
CA GLN A 6 -10.84 -3.71 30.83
C GLN A 6 -12.25 -4.29 30.64
N ARG A 7 -13.16 -4.05 31.59
CA ARG A 7 -14.56 -4.50 31.46
C ARG A 7 -15.34 -3.54 30.57
N MET A 8 -15.15 -2.23 30.68
CA MET A 8 -15.83 -1.25 29.82
C MET A 8 -15.43 -1.39 28.34
N THR A 9 -14.18 -1.70 28.02
CA THR A 9 -13.76 -1.94 26.63
C THR A 9 -14.37 -3.22 26.04
N ALA A 10 -14.55 -4.27 26.84
CA ALA A 10 -15.18 -5.51 26.38
C ALA A 10 -16.68 -5.35 26.10
N TYR A 11 -17.41 -4.54 26.88
CA TYR A 11 -18.83 -4.26 26.63
C TYR A 11 -19.03 -3.34 25.41
N GLY A 12 -18.17 -2.31 25.25
CA GLY A 12 -18.21 -1.45 24.07
C GLY A 12 -17.92 -2.20 22.77
N LEU A 13 -16.94 -3.12 22.79
CA LEU A 13 -16.60 -3.95 21.63
C LEU A 13 -17.70 -4.97 21.29
N ARG A 14 -18.37 -5.54 22.31
CA ARG A 14 -19.54 -6.42 22.09
C ARG A 14 -20.76 -5.68 21.56
N LEU A 15 -21.01 -4.44 21.99
CA LEU A 15 -22.11 -3.61 21.47
C LEU A 15 -21.85 -3.17 20.02
N LEU A 16 -20.60 -2.80 19.70
CA LEU A 16 -20.19 -2.52 18.32
C LEU A 16 -20.35 -3.75 17.41
N PHE A 17 -19.87 -4.92 17.84
CA PHE A 17 -20.07 -6.17 17.08
C PHE A 17 -21.55 -6.54 16.94
N CYS A 18 -22.36 -6.35 17.97
CA CYS A 18 -23.79 -6.65 17.92
C CYS A 18 -24.53 -5.70 16.96
N SER A 19 -24.20 -4.40 17.00
CA SER A 19 -24.81 -3.41 16.11
C SER A 19 -24.40 -3.63 14.64
N ILE A 20 -23.15 -4.01 14.39
CA ILE A 20 -22.64 -4.36 13.05
C ILE A 20 -23.31 -5.65 12.55
N SER A 21 -23.45 -6.65 13.40
CA SER A 21 -24.13 -7.91 13.04
C SER A 21 -25.60 -7.69 12.71
N MET A 22 -26.29 -6.86 13.51
CA MET A 22 -27.71 -6.54 13.32
C MET A 22 -27.95 -5.69 12.06
N TRP A 23 -27.00 -4.81 11.72
CA TRP A 23 -27.00 -4.06 10.46
C TRP A 23 -26.76 -4.98 9.25
N VAL A 24 -25.82 -5.93 9.33
CA VAL A 24 -25.56 -6.93 8.29
C VAL A 24 -26.77 -7.84 8.04
N LEU A 25 -27.43 -8.30 9.11
CA LEU A 25 -28.65 -9.11 9.02
C LEU A 25 -29.85 -8.32 8.46
N SER A 26 -30.01 -7.06 8.84
CA SER A 26 -31.06 -6.19 8.29
C SER A 26 -30.85 -5.87 6.80
N SER A 27 -29.59 -5.69 6.38
CA SER A 27 -29.20 -5.45 4.98
C SER A 27 -29.42 -6.70 4.12
N ALA A 28 -29.12 -7.89 4.64
CA ALA A 28 -29.37 -9.16 3.96
C ALA A 28 -30.87 -9.48 3.79
N TYR A 29 -31.73 -9.03 4.71
CA TYR A 29 -33.18 -9.32 4.65
C TYR A 29 -33.96 -8.37 3.72
N ALA A 30 -33.46 -7.16 3.47
CA ALA A 30 -34.13 -6.17 2.62
C ALA A 30 -34.16 -6.54 1.11
N ASN A 31 -33.34 -7.50 0.68
CA ASN A 31 -33.21 -7.90 -0.73
C ASN A 31 -34.10 -9.09 -1.15
N VAL A 32 -35.03 -9.55 -0.31
CA VAL A 32 -35.81 -10.79 -0.56
C VAL A 32 -37.32 -10.56 -0.74
N ILE A 33 -37.80 -9.31 -0.84
CA ILE A 33 -39.23 -9.03 -1.08
C ILE A 33 -39.43 -8.42 -2.46
N PRO A 34 -39.88 -9.19 -3.48
CA PRO A 34 -40.36 -8.60 -4.72
C PRO A 34 -41.74 -7.96 -4.46
N ALA A 35 -41.77 -6.64 -4.38
CA ALA A 35 -42.99 -5.86 -4.52
C ALA A 35 -43.44 -5.85 -5.99
N THR A 36 -44.76 -5.80 -6.21
CA THR A 36 -45.49 -5.62 -7.48
C THR A 36 -45.78 -6.88 -8.30
N ALA A 37 -46.76 -7.67 -7.86
CA ALA A 37 -47.61 -8.43 -8.77
C ALA A 37 -48.76 -7.52 -9.25
N SER A 38 -48.68 -7.00 -10.48
CA SER A 38 -49.84 -6.44 -11.18
C SER A 38 -50.59 -7.56 -11.89
N VAL A 39 -51.81 -7.84 -11.43
CA VAL A 39 -52.74 -8.83 -12.00
C VAL A 39 -53.18 -8.36 -13.40
N PRO A 40 -52.99 -9.15 -14.47
CA PRO A 40 -53.63 -8.85 -15.75
C PRO A 40 -55.06 -9.40 -15.76
N THR A 41 -56.02 -8.53 -16.05
CA THR A 41 -57.41 -8.85 -16.33
C THR A 41 -57.49 -9.74 -17.58
N ILE A 42 -57.81 -11.03 -17.41
CA ILE A 42 -58.00 -11.96 -18.54
C ILE A 42 -59.47 -11.88 -18.98
N THR A 43 -59.72 -11.38 -20.19
CA THR A 43 -61.00 -11.50 -20.89
C THR A 43 -61.25 -12.96 -21.31
N THR A 44 -62.44 -13.47 -20.98
CA THR A 44 -62.91 -14.84 -21.16
C THR A 44 -63.26 -15.19 -22.63
N SER A 45 -62.26 -15.33 -23.51
CA SER A 45 -62.52 -15.96 -24.82
C SER A 45 -61.40 -16.83 -25.40
N SER A 46 -60.31 -17.09 -24.67
CA SER A 46 -59.17 -17.81 -25.24
C SER A 46 -58.64 -18.96 -24.37
N ALA A 47 -59.53 -19.73 -23.74
CA ALA A 47 -59.14 -20.87 -22.90
C ALA A 47 -58.98 -22.21 -23.65
N ALA A 48 -59.25 -22.26 -24.97
CA ALA A 48 -59.32 -23.53 -25.69
C ALA A 48 -58.05 -23.94 -26.46
N SER A 49 -57.03 -23.09 -26.59
CA SER A 49 -55.83 -23.37 -27.41
C SER A 49 -54.55 -23.68 -26.62
N TYR A 50 -54.56 -23.60 -25.28
CA TYR A 50 -53.35 -23.74 -24.46
C TYR A 50 -52.95 -25.20 -24.12
N PHE A 51 -53.68 -26.22 -24.60
CA PHE A 51 -53.45 -27.60 -24.18
C PHE A 51 -52.50 -28.43 -25.08
N PHE A 52 -51.98 -27.91 -26.20
CA PHE A 52 -51.30 -28.78 -27.20
C PHE A 52 -49.92 -28.39 -27.74
N ALA A 53 -49.20 -27.40 -27.20
CA ALA A 53 -47.82 -27.12 -27.68
C ALA A 53 -46.92 -26.44 -26.63
N PRO A 54 -46.30 -27.20 -25.70
CA PRO A 54 -45.42 -26.61 -24.68
C PRO A 54 -44.08 -26.08 -25.22
N HIS A 55 -43.70 -26.38 -26.47
CA HIS A 55 -42.43 -25.92 -27.06
C HIS A 55 -42.55 -24.65 -27.91
N LEU A 56 -43.76 -24.29 -28.38
CA LEU A 56 -43.97 -23.06 -29.16
C LEU A 56 -44.24 -21.84 -28.26
N SER A 57 -44.75 -22.05 -27.05
CA SER A 57 -45.12 -20.98 -26.11
C SER A 57 -43.92 -20.20 -25.59
N LEU A 58 -42.78 -20.86 -25.36
CA LEU A 58 -41.56 -20.20 -24.90
C LEU A 58 -40.90 -19.37 -26.02
N ALA A 59 -40.90 -19.88 -27.25
CA ALA A 59 -40.37 -19.16 -28.40
C ALA A 59 -41.22 -17.93 -28.75
N VAL A 60 -42.55 -18.06 -28.69
CA VAL A 60 -43.49 -16.93 -28.86
C VAL A 60 -43.41 -15.97 -27.68
N ALA A 61 -43.28 -16.43 -26.44
CA ALA A 61 -43.09 -15.57 -25.27
C ALA A 61 -41.76 -14.80 -25.35
N GLN A 62 -40.67 -15.43 -25.81
CA GLN A 62 -39.39 -14.76 -26.02
C GLN A 62 -39.47 -13.75 -27.16
N THR A 63 -40.04 -14.11 -28.33
CA THR A 63 -40.20 -13.15 -29.44
C THR A 63 -41.15 -12.01 -29.11
N LEU A 64 -42.21 -12.25 -28.33
CA LEU A 64 -43.08 -11.18 -27.83
C LEU A 64 -42.37 -10.32 -26.78
N SER A 65 -41.56 -10.89 -25.89
CA SER A 65 -40.75 -10.10 -24.93
C SER A 65 -39.73 -9.21 -25.65
N THR A 66 -39.09 -9.72 -26.71
CA THR A 66 -38.13 -8.97 -27.53
C THR A 66 -38.81 -7.94 -28.45
N SER A 67 -40.03 -8.21 -28.95
CA SER A 67 -40.82 -7.22 -29.72
C SER A 67 -41.42 -6.14 -28.83
N TYR A 68 -41.83 -6.49 -27.60
CA TYR A 68 -42.35 -5.52 -26.64
C TYR A 68 -41.25 -4.59 -26.11
N SER A 69 -40.02 -5.09 -25.91
CA SER A 69 -38.88 -4.25 -25.55
C SER A 69 -38.43 -3.31 -26.67
N ASN A 70 -38.66 -3.65 -27.94
CA ASN A 70 -38.27 -2.81 -29.08
C ASN A 70 -39.32 -1.76 -29.48
N THR A 71 -40.55 -1.85 -28.97
CA THR A 71 -41.66 -0.93 -29.38
C THR A 71 -41.90 0.18 -28.35
N THR A 72 -41.21 0.16 -27.21
CA THR A 72 -41.25 1.22 -26.18
C THR A 72 -39.99 2.09 -26.14
N SER A 73 -39.06 1.90 -27.08
CA SER A 73 -37.86 2.73 -27.26
C SER A 73 -38.05 3.90 -28.23
N ASP A 74 -39.29 4.33 -28.50
CA ASP A 74 -39.63 5.55 -29.25
C ASP A 74 -40.56 6.49 -28.47
N THR A 75 -40.73 6.25 -27.16
CA THR A 75 -41.01 7.36 -26.28
C THR A 75 -39.68 8.05 -26.04
N HIS A 76 -39.59 9.33 -26.40
CA HIS A 76 -38.71 10.26 -25.71
C HIS A 76 -38.93 10.05 -24.20
N GLU A 77 -38.15 9.17 -23.58
CA GLU A 77 -37.85 9.28 -22.17
C GLU A 77 -37.19 10.65 -22.08
N ALA A 78 -38.01 11.65 -21.75
CA ALA A 78 -37.55 12.84 -21.11
C ALA A 78 -36.73 12.31 -19.92
N SER A 79 -35.42 12.21 -20.14
CA SER A 79 -34.45 11.93 -19.11
C SER A 79 -34.87 12.85 -17.98
N PRO A 80 -35.29 12.35 -16.81
CA PRO A 80 -35.84 13.21 -15.78
C PRO A 80 -34.78 14.29 -15.59
N MET A 81 -35.13 15.54 -15.97
CA MET A 81 -34.17 16.63 -16.01
C MET A 81 -33.37 16.54 -14.74
N PRO A 82 -32.03 16.53 -14.78
CA PRO A 82 -31.24 16.24 -13.61
C PRO A 82 -31.59 17.27 -12.54
N THR A 83 -32.46 16.89 -11.61
CA THR A 83 -32.92 17.74 -10.52
C THR A 83 -31.67 18.22 -9.80
N GLY A 84 -31.66 19.44 -9.25
CA GLY A 84 -30.50 19.95 -8.51
C GLY A 84 -29.99 18.93 -7.47
N ARG A 85 -30.92 18.20 -6.85
CA ARG A 85 -30.64 17.03 -5.99
C ARG A 85 -29.85 15.92 -6.69
N ASN A 86 -30.23 15.48 -7.89
CA ASN A 86 -29.50 14.44 -8.65
C ASN A 86 -28.12 14.92 -9.09
N ARG A 87 -27.94 16.21 -9.43
CA ARG A 87 -26.62 16.80 -9.72
C ARG A 87 -25.72 16.87 -8.48
N LEU A 88 -26.28 17.21 -7.33
CA LEU A 88 -25.56 17.22 -6.06
C LEU A 88 -25.16 15.79 -5.66
N LEU A 89 -26.10 14.83 -5.70
CA LEU A 89 -25.84 13.42 -5.43
C LEU A 89 -24.78 12.83 -6.38
N ALA A 90 -24.85 13.14 -7.68
CA ALA A 90 -23.84 12.73 -8.65
C ALA A 90 -22.47 13.39 -8.41
N SER A 91 -22.46 14.62 -7.90
CA SER A 91 -21.22 15.33 -7.55
C SER A 91 -20.57 14.76 -6.30
N LEU A 92 -21.35 14.38 -5.27
CA LEU A 92 -20.86 13.70 -4.06
C LEU A 92 -20.39 12.27 -4.35
N ALA A 93 -20.91 11.62 -5.38
CA ALA A 93 -20.47 10.29 -5.80
C ALA A 93 -19.07 10.29 -6.47
N ASN A 94 -18.52 11.47 -6.83
CA ASN A 94 -17.18 11.54 -7.39
C ASN A 94 -16.12 11.45 -6.27
N PRO A 95 -15.17 10.50 -6.33
CA PRO A 95 -14.19 10.28 -5.26
C PRO A 95 -13.25 11.47 -5.05
N GLU A 96 -12.91 12.21 -6.11
CA GLU A 96 -12.09 13.42 -6.03
C GLU A 96 -12.80 14.54 -5.24
N VAL A 97 -14.12 14.68 -5.46
CA VAL A 97 -14.94 15.68 -4.76
C VAL A 97 -15.07 15.30 -3.29
N ALA A 98 -15.32 14.02 -2.99
CA ALA A 98 -15.36 13.51 -1.61
C ALA A 98 -14.05 13.78 -0.85
N LEU A 99 -12.89 13.57 -1.49
CA LEU A 99 -11.58 13.88 -0.93
C LEU A 99 -11.39 15.38 -0.64
N VAL A 100 -11.83 16.26 -1.55
CA VAL A 100 -11.78 17.71 -1.34
C VAL A 100 -12.68 18.13 -0.17
N LEU A 101 -13.90 17.59 -0.08
CA LEU A 101 -14.82 17.84 1.04
C LEU A 101 -14.22 17.39 2.38
N LEU A 102 -13.58 16.22 2.41
CA LEU A 102 -12.93 15.69 3.62
C LEU A 102 -11.74 16.57 4.05
N MET A 103 -10.94 17.06 3.10
CA MET A 103 -9.87 18.02 3.37
C MET A 103 -10.40 19.34 3.92
N ILE A 104 -11.40 19.94 3.26
CA ILE A 104 -12.05 21.17 3.75
C ILE A 104 -12.62 20.94 5.15
N GLY A 105 -13.23 19.78 5.39
CA GLY A 105 -13.77 19.38 6.69
C GLY A 105 -12.72 19.37 7.80
N ILE A 106 -11.60 18.69 7.56
CA ILE A 106 -10.47 18.62 8.50
C ILE A 106 -9.87 20.01 8.74
N PHE A 107 -9.70 20.83 7.71
CA PHE A 107 -9.16 22.19 7.86
C PHE A 107 -10.11 23.13 8.61
N GLY A 108 -11.43 23.03 8.40
CA GLY A 108 -12.41 23.83 9.15
C GLY A 108 -12.39 23.53 10.65
N LEU A 109 -12.28 22.24 11.00
CA LEU A 109 -12.19 21.76 12.38
C LEU A 109 -10.84 22.13 13.02
N PHE A 110 -9.75 21.99 12.27
CA PHE A 110 -8.41 22.42 12.71
C PHE A 110 -8.37 23.93 13.01
N PHE A 111 -9.03 24.74 12.19
CA PHE A 111 -9.05 26.18 12.34
C PHE A 111 -9.86 26.63 13.57
N GLU A 112 -10.96 25.94 13.89
CA GLU A 112 -11.70 26.13 15.15
C GLU A 112 -10.83 25.76 16.37
N PHE A 113 -10.09 24.64 16.31
CA PHE A 113 -9.19 24.23 17.39
C PHE A 113 -8.03 25.21 17.60
N THR A 114 -7.53 25.82 16.54
CA THR A 114 -6.41 26.78 16.61
C THR A 114 -6.88 28.16 17.09
N ASN A 115 -8.12 28.54 16.79
CA ASN A 115 -8.67 29.86 17.10
C ASN A 115 -9.98 29.73 17.90
N PRO A 116 -9.89 29.54 19.24
CA PRO A 116 -11.07 29.41 20.09
C PRO A 116 -11.91 30.69 20.02
N GLY A 117 -13.19 30.55 19.63
CA GLY A 117 -14.13 31.67 19.48
C GLY A 117 -14.72 31.82 18.07
N MET A 118 -14.15 31.16 17.06
CA MET A 118 -14.74 31.08 15.72
C MET A 118 -15.45 29.74 15.49
N THR A 119 -16.75 29.70 15.77
CA THR A 119 -17.60 28.49 15.64
C THR A 119 -18.02 28.19 14.19
N LEU A 120 -18.09 29.21 13.34
CA LEU A 120 -18.50 29.09 11.93
C LEU A 120 -17.65 28.10 11.09
N PRO A 121 -16.30 28.16 11.10
CA PRO A 121 -15.46 27.20 10.37
C PRO A 121 -15.58 25.77 10.91
N GLY A 122 -15.84 25.62 12.21
CA GLY A 122 -16.08 24.35 12.87
C GLY A 122 -17.31 23.61 12.37
N VAL A 123 -18.46 24.31 12.36
CA VAL A 123 -19.74 23.75 11.90
C VAL A 123 -19.68 23.41 10.40
N VAL A 124 -19.14 24.32 9.58
CA VAL A 124 -18.95 24.07 8.14
C VAL A 124 -18.00 22.90 7.91
N GLY A 125 -16.93 22.81 8.69
CA GLY A 125 -15.97 21.71 8.65
C GLY A 125 -16.60 20.36 9.02
N ALA A 126 -17.37 20.32 10.10
CA ALA A 126 -18.06 19.11 10.56
C ALA A 126 -19.07 18.60 9.53
N ILE A 127 -19.86 19.49 8.91
CA ILE A 127 -20.82 19.12 7.85
C ILE A 127 -20.09 18.57 6.62
N CYS A 128 -19.02 19.25 6.16
CA CYS A 128 -18.23 18.77 5.02
C CYS A 128 -17.57 17.42 5.30
N LEU A 129 -17.08 17.21 6.54
CA LEU A 129 -16.46 15.97 6.96
C LEU A 129 -17.47 14.82 6.96
N LEU A 130 -18.67 15.03 7.52
CA LEU A 130 -19.75 14.04 7.49
C LEU A 130 -20.18 13.67 6.07
N LEU A 131 -20.33 14.65 5.18
CA LEU A 131 -20.67 14.42 3.77
C LEU A 131 -19.57 13.67 3.02
N GLY A 132 -18.30 14.02 3.25
CA GLY A 132 -17.15 13.32 2.68
C GLY A 132 -17.06 11.87 3.18
N LEU A 133 -17.28 11.64 4.48
CA LEU A 133 -17.27 10.30 5.07
C LEU A 133 -18.39 9.42 4.50
N TYR A 134 -19.58 9.98 4.32
CA TYR A 134 -20.71 9.31 3.68
C TYR A 134 -20.42 8.94 2.22
N ALA A 135 -19.78 9.84 1.46
CA ALA A 135 -19.33 9.55 0.10
C ALA A 135 -18.28 8.42 0.06
N PHE A 136 -17.42 8.33 1.08
CA PHE A 136 -16.46 7.22 1.23
C PHE A 136 -17.13 5.89 1.59
N GLU A 137 -18.21 5.92 2.37
CA GLU A 137 -19.01 4.72 2.68
C GLU A 137 -19.76 4.20 1.45
N LEU A 138 -20.13 5.09 0.52
CA LEU A 138 -20.71 4.75 -0.77
C LEU A 138 -19.71 4.15 -1.76
N LEU A 139 -18.40 4.34 -1.56
CA LEU A 139 -17.42 3.52 -2.26
C LEU A 139 -17.54 2.10 -1.69
N PRO A 140 -17.88 1.07 -2.49
CA PRO A 140 -17.96 -0.32 -2.03
C PRO A 140 -16.55 -0.87 -1.77
N VAL A 141 -15.84 -0.29 -0.78
CA VAL A 141 -14.49 -0.66 -0.39
C VAL A 141 -14.58 -1.95 0.41
N ASN A 142 -13.99 -3.00 -0.14
CA ASN A 142 -13.87 -4.23 0.61
C ASN A 142 -12.73 -4.12 1.63
N TRP A 143 -13.07 -4.16 2.92
CA TRP A 143 -12.10 -4.17 4.01
C TRP A 143 -11.13 -5.36 3.93
N ALA A 144 -11.51 -6.47 3.31
CA ALA A 144 -10.61 -7.58 3.03
C ALA A 144 -9.51 -7.18 2.03
N GLY A 145 -9.84 -6.38 1.02
CA GLY A 145 -8.87 -5.82 0.06
C GLY A 145 -7.88 -4.88 0.75
N VAL A 146 -8.39 -3.97 1.60
CA VAL A 146 -7.55 -3.06 2.41
C VAL A 146 -6.58 -3.86 3.30
N ALA A 147 -7.10 -4.89 3.99
CA ALA A 147 -6.28 -5.76 4.83
C ALA A 147 -5.20 -6.48 4.01
N LEU A 148 -5.53 -7.08 2.87
CA LEU A 148 -4.55 -7.75 2.00
C LEU A 148 -3.47 -6.81 1.47
N ILE A 149 -3.84 -5.59 1.04
CA ILE A 149 -2.89 -4.56 0.60
C ILE A 149 -1.93 -4.21 1.74
N SER A 150 -2.47 -3.97 2.93
CA SER A 150 -1.66 -3.62 4.10
C SER A 150 -0.69 -4.73 4.49
N VAL A 151 -1.14 -5.99 4.47
CA VAL A 151 -0.31 -7.17 4.73
C VAL A 151 0.76 -7.31 3.64
N GLY A 152 0.39 -7.18 2.36
CA GLY A 152 1.34 -7.25 1.24
C GLY A 152 2.45 -6.20 1.33
N ALA A 153 2.09 -4.96 1.65
CA ALA A 153 3.05 -3.88 1.88
C ALA A 153 3.95 -4.15 3.10
N MET A 154 3.37 -4.63 4.22
CA MET A 154 4.16 -5.00 5.40
C MET A 154 5.16 -6.13 5.09
N LEU A 155 4.77 -7.14 4.32
CA LEU A 155 5.68 -8.24 3.92
C LEU A 155 6.83 -7.74 3.04
N MET A 156 6.54 -6.84 2.09
CA MET A 156 7.59 -6.20 1.29
C MET A 156 8.57 -5.39 2.15
N ILE A 157 8.06 -4.63 3.12
CA ILE A 157 8.90 -3.87 4.06
C ILE A 157 9.71 -4.82 4.95
N ALA A 158 9.10 -5.92 5.41
CA ALA A 158 9.76 -6.91 6.26
C ALA A 158 10.98 -7.55 5.57
N GLU A 159 10.89 -7.86 4.27
CA GLU A 159 12.02 -8.38 3.48
C GLU A 159 13.21 -7.39 3.47
N ALA A 160 12.97 -6.08 3.53
CA ALA A 160 14.05 -5.08 3.57
C ALA A 160 14.87 -5.14 4.87
N PHE A 161 14.26 -5.57 5.98
CA PHE A 161 14.94 -5.76 7.26
C PHE A 161 15.52 -7.17 7.43
N LEU A 162 14.88 -8.18 6.82
CA LEU A 162 15.24 -9.59 6.90
C LEU A 162 15.34 -10.15 5.48
N PRO A 163 16.50 -10.03 4.80
CA PRO A 163 16.65 -10.50 3.42
C PRO A 163 16.52 -12.02 3.35
N THR A 164 15.31 -12.50 3.02
CA THR A 164 14.88 -13.90 2.92
C THR A 164 14.98 -14.44 1.48
N PHE A 165 15.94 -13.95 0.69
CA PHE A 165 16.13 -14.28 -0.73
C PHE A 165 14.93 -13.88 -1.63
N GLY A 166 14.10 -12.93 -1.20
CA GLY A 166 13.00 -12.37 -1.99
C GLY A 166 11.68 -13.15 -1.92
N ILE A 167 11.61 -14.26 -1.16
CA ILE A 167 10.41 -15.08 -1.05
C ILE A 167 9.28 -14.34 -0.33
N VAL A 168 9.61 -13.61 0.76
CA VAL A 168 8.61 -12.84 1.51
C VAL A 168 8.13 -11.64 0.70
N ALA A 169 9.03 -10.99 -0.05
CA ALA A 169 8.65 -9.94 -1.00
C ALA A 169 7.73 -10.45 -2.12
N LEU A 170 7.99 -11.64 -2.67
CA LEU A 170 7.13 -12.23 -3.71
C LEU A 170 5.73 -12.56 -3.14
N GLY A 171 5.65 -13.11 -1.94
CA GLY A 171 4.38 -13.33 -1.24
C GLY A 171 3.65 -12.00 -0.97
N GLY A 172 4.38 -10.97 -0.53
CA GLY A 172 3.84 -9.63 -0.32
C GLY A 172 3.31 -8.99 -1.60
N LEU A 173 3.97 -9.22 -2.74
CA LEU A 173 3.51 -8.77 -4.05
C LEU A 173 2.19 -9.40 -4.46
N VAL A 174 2.09 -10.73 -4.37
CA VAL A 174 0.85 -11.44 -4.71
C VAL A 174 -0.30 -10.98 -3.80
N ALA A 175 -0.04 -10.82 -2.50
CA ALA A 175 -1.03 -10.31 -1.55
C ALA A 175 -1.45 -8.86 -1.86
N PHE A 176 -0.52 -7.99 -2.23
CA PHE A 176 -0.82 -6.61 -2.62
C PHE A 176 -1.69 -6.55 -3.88
N PHE A 177 -1.38 -7.38 -4.88
CA PHE A 177 -2.19 -7.50 -6.10
C PHE A 177 -3.59 -8.04 -5.85
N LEU A 178 -3.71 -9.16 -5.13
CA LEU A 178 -5.01 -9.71 -4.76
C LEU A 178 -5.80 -8.71 -3.92
N GLY A 179 -5.15 -7.98 -3.01
CA GLY A 179 -5.78 -6.93 -2.23
C GLY A 179 -6.33 -5.81 -3.10
N GLY A 180 -5.58 -5.36 -4.11
CA GLY A 180 -6.02 -4.40 -5.11
C GLY A 180 -7.23 -4.87 -5.92
N LEU A 181 -7.27 -6.16 -6.31
CA LEU A 181 -8.43 -6.76 -6.96
C LEU A 181 -9.66 -6.79 -6.05
N PHE A 182 -9.47 -7.16 -4.78
CA PHE A 182 -10.56 -7.23 -3.81
C PHE A 182 -11.04 -5.85 -3.37
N LEU A 183 -10.20 -4.80 -3.45
CA LEU A 183 -10.50 -3.46 -2.96
C LEU A 183 -11.74 -2.85 -3.61
N MET A 184 -11.98 -3.15 -4.89
CA MET A 184 -13.11 -2.63 -5.66
C MET A 184 -13.99 -3.76 -6.15
N ASN A 185 -15.18 -3.87 -5.57
CA ASN A 185 -16.19 -4.81 -6.02
C ASN A 185 -16.71 -4.34 -7.40
N SER A 186 -16.17 -4.93 -8.47
CA SER A 186 -16.39 -4.48 -9.86
C SER A 186 -17.84 -4.58 -10.32
N ASP A 187 -18.66 -5.36 -9.59
CA ASP A 187 -20.07 -5.59 -9.92
C ASP A 187 -21.00 -4.43 -9.52
N ALA A 188 -20.56 -3.51 -8.65
CA ALA A 188 -21.45 -2.48 -8.08
C ALA A 188 -21.29 -1.07 -8.68
N THR A 189 -20.13 -0.72 -9.24
CA THR A 189 -19.80 0.68 -9.58
C THR A 189 -19.54 0.96 -11.05
N GLY A 190 -19.42 -0.05 -11.93
CA GLY A 190 -19.19 0.15 -13.37
C GLY A 190 -17.86 0.83 -13.74
N VAL A 191 -17.05 1.22 -12.76
CA VAL A 191 -15.70 1.74 -12.92
C VAL A 191 -14.74 0.56 -12.93
N THR A 192 -14.45 0.05 -14.13
CA THR A 192 -13.41 -0.95 -14.35
C THR A 192 -12.05 -0.26 -14.32
N LEU A 193 -11.30 -0.39 -13.21
CA LEU A 193 -9.87 -0.12 -13.28
C LEU A 193 -9.26 -1.05 -14.33
N SER A 194 -8.53 -0.47 -15.27
CA SER A 194 -7.83 -1.23 -16.28
C SER A 194 -6.78 -2.12 -15.59
N ILE A 195 -6.99 -3.44 -15.65
CA ILE A 195 -6.04 -4.47 -15.19
C ILE A 195 -4.57 -4.13 -15.54
N PRO A 196 -4.22 -3.65 -16.76
CA PRO A 196 -2.84 -3.27 -17.06
C PRO A 196 -2.29 -2.11 -16.23
N PHE A 197 -3.13 -1.19 -15.74
CA PHE A 197 -2.71 -0.10 -14.84
C PHE A 197 -2.36 -0.63 -13.45
N LEU A 198 -3.18 -1.52 -12.89
CA LEU A 198 -2.88 -2.21 -11.62
C LEU A 198 -1.58 -3.00 -11.75
N LEU A 199 -1.44 -3.77 -12.83
CA LEU A 199 -0.20 -4.51 -13.13
C LEU A 199 1.01 -3.59 -13.22
N GLY A 200 0.88 -2.47 -13.94
CA GLY A 200 1.95 -1.49 -14.10
C GLY A 200 2.44 -0.93 -12.78
N ILE A 201 1.52 -0.50 -11.89
CA ILE A 201 1.87 0.06 -10.59
C ILE A 201 2.48 -0.99 -9.66
N GLY A 202 1.96 -2.23 -9.64
CA GLY A 202 2.50 -3.28 -8.80
C GLY A 202 3.88 -3.73 -9.27
N VAL A 203 4.09 -3.88 -10.58
CA VAL A 203 5.40 -4.21 -11.16
C VAL A 203 6.41 -3.08 -10.89
N ALA A 204 6.02 -1.82 -11.10
CA ALA A 204 6.88 -0.67 -10.81
C ALA A 204 7.31 -0.64 -9.34
N SER A 205 6.39 -0.92 -8.41
CA SER A 205 6.67 -0.96 -6.97
C SER A 205 7.70 -2.05 -6.61
N VAL A 206 7.59 -3.24 -7.22
CA VAL A 206 8.55 -4.34 -7.03
C VAL A 206 9.92 -3.99 -7.57
N VAL A 207 9.98 -3.46 -8.80
CA VAL A 207 11.24 -3.06 -9.43
C VAL A 207 11.94 -2.01 -8.58
N LEU A 208 11.19 -1.04 -8.05
CA LEU A 208 11.73 0.03 -7.22
C LEU A 208 12.22 -0.50 -5.88
N LEU A 209 11.49 -1.41 -5.22
CA LEU A 209 11.93 -2.06 -3.99
C LEU A 209 13.14 -2.96 -4.21
N PHE A 210 13.18 -3.73 -5.29
CA PHE A 210 14.30 -4.59 -5.62
C PHE A 210 15.54 -3.77 -5.98
N ALA A 211 15.38 -2.67 -6.71
CA ALA A 211 16.46 -1.73 -6.99
C ALA A 211 16.97 -1.06 -5.70
N ALA A 212 16.06 -0.61 -4.82
CA ALA A 212 16.43 -0.03 -3.53
C ALA A 212 17.14 -1.05 -2.63
N GLY A 213 16.66 -2.29 -2.56
CA GLY A 213 17.28 -3.39 -1.84
C GLY A 213 18.64 -3.77 -2.41
N ALA A 214 18.77 -3.85 -3.74
CA ALA A 214 20.04 -4.09 -4.41
C ALA A 214 21.03 -2.96 -4.13
N MET A 215 20.63 -1.70 -4.23
CA MET A 215 21.47 -0.54 -3.89
C MET A 215 21.88 -0.56 -2.41
N ALA A 216 20.95 -0.84 -1.49
CA ALA A 216 21.24 -0.95 -0.06
C ALA A 216 22.20 -2.10 0.25
N ALA A 217 21.98 -3.27 -0.35
CA ALA A 217 22.86 -4.43 -0.22
C ALA A 217 24.24 -4.17 -0.82
N THR A 218 24.32 -3.46 -1.94
CA THR A 218 25.60 -3.07 -2.55
C THR A 218 26.30 -2.01 -1.70
N ALA A 219 25.56 -1.10 -1.07
CA ALA A 219 26.09 -0.13 -0.12
C ALA A 219 26.62 -0.78 1.16
N HIS A 220 25.97 -1.85 1.65
CA HIS A 220 26.44 -2.62 2.81
C HIS A 220 27.59 -3.58 2.47
N LYS A 221 27.66 -4.08 1.23
CA LYS A 221 28.80 -4.87 0.71
C LYS A 221 29.98 -4.02 0.28
N ARG A 222 29.81 -2.70 0.16
CA ARG A 222 30.92 -1.77 0.08
C ARG A 222 31.57 -1.78 1.46
N LYS A 223 32.50 -2.72 1.65
CA LYS A 223 33.46 -2.74 2.76
C LYS A 223 33.77 -1.29 3.09
N VAL A 224 33.56 -0.91 4.34
CA VAL A 224 33.99 0.39 4.85
C VAL A 224 35.53 0.38 4.75
N VAL A 225 36.04 0.75 3.59
CA VAL A 225 37.47 0.99 3.34
C VAL A 225 37.75 2.38 3.91
N THR A 226 37.62 2.53 5.22
CA THR A 226 38.17 3.68 5.92
C THR A 226 39.60 3.34 6.29
N GLY A 227 40.57 3.82 5.48
CA GLY A 227 41.97 4.13 5.80
C GLY A 227 42.92 3.07 6.41
N ARG A 228 42.45 2.17 7.28
CA ARG A 228 43.28 1.22 8.04
C ARG A 228 43.63 -0.04 7.27
N GLU A 229 42.71 -0.60 6.47
CA GLU A 229 42.99 -1.82 5.69
C GLU A 229 43.88 -1.56 4.47
N GLU A 230 43.92 -0.32 3.97
CA GLU A 230 44.74 0.08 2.82
C GLU A 230 46.23 0.27 3.19
N MET A 231 46.55 0.28 4.49
CA MET A 231 47.94 0.32 4.94
C MET A 231 48.64 -1.04 4.92
N LEU A 232 47.87 -2.13 4.86
CA LEU A 232 48.41 -3.48 4.80
C LEU A 232 49.03 -3.75 3.43
N GLY A 233 50.29 -4.20 3.41
CA GLY A 233 51.04 -4.51 2.19
C GLY A 233 51.75 -3.32 1.54
N LEU A 234 51.58 -2.09 2.05
CA LEU A 234 52.29 -0.93 1.54
C LEU A 234 53.79 -0.99 1.85
N PRO A 235 54.64 -0.50 0.93
CA PRO A 235 56.04 -0.26 1.22
C PRO A 235 56.23 1.00 2.06
N GLY A 236 57.23 0.98 2.94
CA GLY A 236 57.68 2.13 3.72
C GLY A 236 59.20 2.18 3.81
N VAL A 237 59.73 3.32 4.25
CA VAL A 237 61.16 3.53 4.48
C VAL A 237 61.41 3.88 5.94
N VAL A 238 62.31 3.15 6.59
CA VAL A 238 62.68 3.42 7.99
C VAL A 238 63.38 4.78 8.08
N THR A 239 62.79 5.72 8.83
CA THR A 239 63.32 7.08 8.99
C THR A 239 64.12 7.23 10.28
N MET A 240 63.74 6.50 11.33
CA MET A 240 64.39 6.58 12.65
C MET A 240 64.36 5.21 13.33
N VAL A 241 65.50 4.80 13.89
CA VAL A 241 65.62 3.62 14.75
C VAL A 241 66.09 4.09 16.11
N GLY A 242 65.31 3.81 17.15
CA GLY A 242 65.65 4.16 18.53
C GLY A 242 65.34 3.01 19.48
N ASP A 243 65.99 2.98 20.65
CA ASP A 243 65.94 1.85 21.59
C ASP A 243 64.52 1.54 22.13
N GLN A 244 63.60 2.51 22.11
CA GLN A 244 62.22 2.34 22.60
C GLN A 244 61.13 2.44 21.52
N ALA A 245 61.44 3.05 20.38
CA ALA A 245 60.51 3.23 19.27
C ALA A 245 61.28 3.45 17.96
N SER A 246 60.85 2.75 16.92
CA SER A 246 61.30 2.95 15.55
C SER A 246 60.17 3.58 14.74
N TYR A 247 60.52 4.42 13.78
CA TYR A 247 59.57 5.12 12.91
C TYR A 247 59.91 4.91 11.44
N ALA A 248 58.89 4.78 10.62
CA ALA A 248 59.01 4.73 9.17
C ALA A 248 58.00 5.65 8.50
N ASP A 249 58.40 6.17 7.35
CA ASP A 249 57.50 6.89 6.45
C ASP A 249 56.73 5.89 5.59
N VAL A 250 55.39 5.94 5.71
CA VAL A 250 54.45 5.12 4.93
C VAL A 250 53.41 6.08 4.34
N ARG A 251 53.42 6.22 3.01
CA ARG A 251 52.57 7.18 2.26
C ARG A 251 52.75 8.67 2.66
N GLY A 252 53.94 9.07 3.12
CA GLY A 252 54.23 10.46 3.48
C GLY A 252 53.86 10.81 4.93
N GLU A 253 53.50 9.81 5.74
CA GLU A 253 53.21 9.95 7.16
C GLU A 253 54.20 9.12 7.99
N SER A 254 54.65 9.68 9.12
CA SER A 254 55.56 8.98 10.04
C SER A 254 54.77 8.10 11.01
N TRP A 255 54.96 6.79 10.88
CA TRP A 255 54.28 5.79 11.69
C TRP A 255 55.27 5.07 12.60
N ARG A 256 54.83 4.75 13.82
CA ARG A 256 55.59 3.90 14.74
C ARG A 256 55.57 2.46 14.22
N ILE A 257 56.72 1.83 14.13
CA ILE A 257 56.88 0.48 13.60
C ILE A 257 57.49 -0.48 14.64
N GLN A 258 57.12 -1.76 14.54
CA GLN A 258 57.79 -2.87 15.22
C GLN A 258 58.19 -3.94 14.19
N CYS A 259 59.42 -4.45 14.35
CA CYS A 259 59.95 -5.53 13.55
C CYS A 259 60.68 -6.52 14.47
N ARG A 260 60.63 -7.81 14.11
CA ARG A 260 61.36 -8.87 14.83
C ARG A 260 62.83 -8.92 14.46
N GLU A 261 63.21 -8.29 13.36
CA GLU A 261 64.57 -8.22 12.85
C GLU A 261 65.18 -6.83 13.12
N PRO A 262 66.51 -6.73 13.29
CA PRO A 262 67.17 -5.44 13.44
C PRO A 262 67.00 -4.59 12.16
N LEU A 263 66.47 -3.38 12.31
CA LEU A 263 66.26 -2.42 11.24
C LEU A 263 67.34 -1.33 11.26
N SER A 264 67.71 -0.82 10.10
CA SER A 264 68.55 0.36 9.93
C SER A 264 67.79 1.48 9.22
N VAL A 265 68.18 2.74 9.47
CA VAL A 265 67.61 3.89 8.74
C VAL A 265 67.86 3.72 7.24
N GLY A 266 66.82 3.89 6.44
CA GLY A 266 66.83 3.68 4.99
C GLY A 266 66.42 2.28 4.53
N ASP A 267 66.17 1.32 5.43
CA ASP A 267 65.65 0.00 5.05
C ASP A 267 64.22 0.10 4.47
N LEU A 268 63.97 -0.70 3.43
CA LEU A 268 62.64 -0.90 2.88
C LEU A 268 61.89 -1.94 3.71
N ILE A 269 60.66 -1.61 4.06
CA ILE A 269 59.79 -2.44 4.89
C ILE A 269 58.43 -2.61 4.22
N GLN A 270 57.75 -3.71 4.54
CA GLN A 270 56.38 -3.94 4.13
C GLN A 270 55.49 -4.14 5.36
N VAL A 271 54.35 -3.45 5.39
CA VAL A 271 53.40 -3.53 6.51
C VAL A 271 52.63 -4.85 6.45
N ILE A 272 52.69 -5.63 7.53
CA ILE A 272 52.02 -6.94 7.64
C ILE A 272 50.77 -6.91 8.52
N SER A 273 50.73 -6.03 9.52
CA SER A 273 49.60 -5.89 10.44
C SER A 273 49.61 -4.52 11.13
N ILE A 274 48.48 -4.13 11.71
CA ILE A 274 48.31 -2.88 12.46
C ILE A 274 47.79 -3.22 13.85
N GLU A 275 48.56 -2.88 14.87
CA GLU A 275 48.21 -3.04 16.29
C GLU A 275 48.04 -1.65 16.91
N GLY A 276 46.78 -1.18 16.94
CA GLY A 276 46.44 0.14 17.47
C GLY A 276 47.01 1.29 16.62
N LEU A 277 48.10 1.89 17.09
CA LEU A 277 48.84 2.98 16.43
C LEU A 277 50.28 2.56 16.06
N THR A 278 50.58 1.26 16.12
CA THR A 278 51.89 0.70 15.75
C THR A 278 51.72 -0.27 14.58
N LEU A 279 52.56 -0.12 13.55
CA LEU A 279 52.58 -1.02 12.40
C LEU A 279 53.57 -2.17 12.67
N GLN A 280 53.11 -3.41 12.50
CA GLN A 280 54.00 -4.56 12.43
C GLN A 280 54.53 -4.66 11.00
N VAL A 281 55.85 -4.73 10.86
CA VAL A 281 56.51 -4.65 9.55
C VAL A 281 57.57 -5.73 9.40
N VAL A 282 57.79 -6.16 8.17
CA VAL A 282 58.88 -7.08 7.81
C VAL A 282 59.83 -6.37 6.86
N ARG A 283 61.13 -6.64 7.01
CA ARG A 283 62.12 -6.11 6.08
C ARG A 283 61.88 -6.71 4.70
N GLN A 284 61.77 -5.86 3.68
CA GLN A 284 61.62 -6.33 2.32
C GLN A 284 63.02 -6.55 1.72
N PRO A 285 63.38 -7.77 1.30
CA PRO A 285 64.66 -8.00 0.64
C PRO A 285 64.68 -7.25 -0.69
N PHE A 286 65.77 -6.53 -0.97
CA PHE A 286 65.98 -5.77 -2.20
C PHE A 286 65.83 -6.71 -3.42
N ARG A 287 64.74 -6.56 -4.18
CA ARG A 287 64.54 -7.30 -5.42
C ARG A 287 65.23 -6.54 -6.55
N LYS A 288 66.38 -7.07 -7.01
CA LYS A 288 67.08 -6.61 -8.22
C LYS A 288 66.20 -6.77 -9.46
#